data_AF-A0A132A809-F1
#
_entry.id   AF-A0A132A809-F1
#
_cell.length_a   1.000
_cell.length_b   1.000
_cell.length_c   1.000
_cell.angle_alpha   90.00
_cell.angle_beta   90.00
_cell.angle_gamma   90.00
#
_symmetry.space_group_name_H-M   'P 1'
#
loop_
_entity.id
_entity.type
_entity.pdbx_description
1 polymer ?
#
loop_
_entity_poly.entity_id
_entity_poly.type
_entity_poly.pdbx_seq_one_letter_code
_entity_poly.pdbx_strand_id
1 'polypeptide(L)'
;MSDKDQGSRSTNRSNQNDQKNEMENSDKEESVEDSQSDFSDSSENSDLNNDDINAKEKEITLNISDIEKQFTIVKQMFVYEKNYDIDSRADQIFKEIAPEYLQPLKELSDIKMKRIKTAELIKNYRMENLKQFYEAELSAEHQNYLNEKELLADTIRRKIEEKIRELNEERYKADTEFAEIPCKNSFVDDFDRKRKSFYASSIVHGLNDEEIRNDVNFIRYCLSQKNNLFHFDHPSNSFKFANPSY
;
A
#
# COMPACT_ATOMS: atom_id res chain seq x y z
N MET A 1 -2.54 -19.02 22.82
CA MET A 1 -3.84 -19.24 23.49
C MET A 1 -4.03 -18.10 24.48
N SER A 2 -5.13 -17.37 24.30
CA SER A 2 -5.77 -16.46 25.26
C SER A 2 -5.24 -15.04 25.40
N ASP A 3 -5.97 -14.18 24.70
CA ASP A 3 -6.27 -12.77 24.93
C ASP A 3 -6.29 -12.31 26.39
N LYS A 4 -5.89 -11.06 26.63
CA LYS A 4 -6.73 -10.08 27.33
C LYS A 4 -6.22 -8.64 27.12
N ASP A 5 -6.96 -7.95 26.26
CA ASP A 5 -7.12 -6.50 26.21
C ASP A 5 -7.49 -5.92 27.59
N GLN A 6 -6.82 -4.83 27.99
CA GLN A 6 -7.45 -3.74 28.75
C GLN A 6 -6.85 -2.40 28.30
N GLY A 7 -7.52 -1.77 27.33
CA GLY A 7 -7.30 -0.38 26.97
C GLY A 7 -7.94 0.56 27.98
N SER A 8 -7.13 1.39 28.62
CA SER A 8 -7.58 2.53 29.43
C SER A 8 -7.70 3.76 28.52
N ARG A 9 -8.92 4.17 28.17
CA ARG A 9 -9.17 5.44 27.46
C ARG A 9 -10.15 6.30 28.26
N SER A 10 -9.60 7.13 29.14
CA SER A 10 -10.27 8.33 29.65
C SER A 10 -10.04 9.45 28.65
N THR A 11 -11.11 10.01 28.09
CA THR A 11 -11.11 11.36 27.52
C THR A 11 -12.51 11.94 27.60
N ASN A 12 -12.62 13.00 28.39
CA ASN A 12 -13.76 13.90 28.56
C ASN A 12 -14.46 14.24 27.24
N ARG A 13 -15.79 14.09 27.22
CA ARG A 13 -16.67 14.74 26.25
C ARG A 13 -17.33 15.94 26.94
N SER A 14 -16.89 17.13 26.53
CA SER A 14 -17.44 18.41 26.91
C SER A 14 -18.86 18.58 26.35
N ASN A 15 -19.73 19.14 27.20
CA ASN A 15 -21.04 19.70 26.86
C ASN A 15 -20.94 20.63 25.65
N GLN A 16 -21.79 20.40 24.65
CA GLN A 16 -22.15 21.43 23.67
C GLN A 16 -23.65 21.71 23.81
N ASN A 17 -23.92 23.00 24.02
CA ASN A 17 -25.22 23.63 24.07
C ASN A 17 -25.90 23.55 22.69
N ASP A 18 -27.00 22.83 22.60
CA ASP A 18 -27.97 23.00 21.52
C ASP A 18 -28.89 24.19 21.86
N GLN A 19 -28.51 25.39 21.43
CA GLN A 19 -29.44 26.52 21.37
C GLN A 19 -30.29 26.39 20.10
N LYS A 20 -31.48 25.79 20.25
CA LYS A 20 -32.57 25.94 19.28
C LYS A 20 -33.27 27.28 19.56
N ASN A 21 -33.10 28.23 18.64
CA ASN A 21 -33.96 29.41 18.54
C ASN A 21 -35.27 28.97 17.84
N GLU A 22 -36.28 28.63 18.63
CA GLU A 22 -37.66 28.55 18.16
C GLU A 22 -38.32 29.90 18.48
N MET A 23 -38.46 30.74 17.44
CA MET A 23 -39.34 31.91 17.47
C MET A 23 -40.77 31.40 17.43
N GLU A 24 -41.37 31.21 18.60
CA GLU A 24 -42.79 30.96 18.72
C GLU A 24 -43.52 32.31 18.68
N ASN A 25 -44.34 32.47 17.63
CA ASN A 25 -45.17 33.64 17.39
C ASN A 25 -46.13 33.85 18.56
N SER A 26 -46.06 35.03 19.16
CA SER A 26 -47.01 35.52 20.15
C SER A 26 -48.32 35.91 19.44
N ASP A 27 -49.20 34.94 19.19
CA ASP A 27 -50.60 35.21 18.85
C ASP A 27 -51.32 35.70 20.12
N LYS A 28 -51.21 37.02 20.36
CA LYS A 28 -52.11 37.73 21.26
C LYS A 28 -53.41 37.97 20.51
N GLU A 29 -54.40 37.11 20.74
CA GLU A 29 -55.79 37.41 20.42
C GLU A 29 -56.24 38.59 21.30
N GLU A 30 -56.30 39.77 20.70
CA GLU A 30 -56.86 40.97 21.30
C GLU A 30 -58.39 40.87 21.17
N SER A 31 -59.03 40.50 22.27
CA SER A 31 -60.48 40.50 22.44
C SER A 31 -60.99 41.94 22.34
N VAL A 32 -61.45 42.33 21.16
CA VAL A 32 -62.10 43.62 20.93
C VAL A 32 -63.52 43.51 21.51
N GLU A 33 -63.72 44.04 22.73
CA GLU A 33 -65.04 44.24 23.31
C GLU A 33 -65.85 45.20 22.42
N ASP A 34 -66.95 44.66 21.89
CA ASP A 34 -67.99 45.34 21.13
C ASP A 34 -68.70 46.35 22.04
N SER A 35 -68.10 47.54 22.18
CA SER A 35 -68.77 48.70 22.77
C SER A 35 -69.76 49.26 21.75
N GLN A 36 -70.96 48.69 21.76
CA GLN A 36 -72.14 49.31 21.17
C GLN A 36 -72.42 50.63 21.91
N SER A 37 -71.83 51.71 21.42
CA SER A 37 -72.29 53.06 21.74
C SER A 37 -73.48 53.36 20.84
N ASP A 38 -74.67 53.28 21.43
CA ASP A 38 -75.91 53.90 20.96
C ASP A 38 -75.63 55.37 20.60
N PHE A 39 -75.37 55.64 19.32
CA PHE A 39 -75.38 57.00 18.82
C PHE A 39 -76.83 57.34 18.49
N SER A 40 -77.50 57.83 19.52
CA SER A 40 -78.75 58.59 19.45
C SER A 40 -78.81 59.44 18.17
N ASP A 41 -79.82 59.18 17.35
CA ASP A 41 -80.31 60.06 16.31
C ASP A 41 -80.65 61.42 16.93
N SER A 42 -79.69 62.34 16.87
CA SER A 42 -79.87 63.75 17.19
C SER A 42 -79.79 64.54 15.88
N SER A 43 -80.79 64.29 15.05
CA SER A 43 -81.23 65.22 14.02
C SER A 43 -81.79 66.47 14.69
N GLU A 44 -80.93 67.42 15.09
CA GLU A 44 -81.30 68.84 15.27
C GLU A 44 -80.08 69.71 15.65
N ASN A 45 -79.45 70.25 14.60
CA ASN A 45 -78.71 71.53 14.51
C ASN A 45 -77.37 71.37 13.79
N SER A 46 -77.35 71.72 12.50
CA SER A 46 -76.81 73.05 12.21
C SER A 46 -77.24 73.53 10.83
N ASP A 47 -77.73 74.77 10.81
CA ASP A 47 -77.79 75.70 9.69
C ASP A 47 -76.36 76.09 9.27
N LEU A 48 -75.49 75.09 9.07
CA LEU A 48 -74.22 75.25 8.38
C LEU A 48 -74.53 75.06 6.90
N ASN A 49 -74.18 76.05 6.10
CA ASN A 49 -74.37 76.03 4.66
C ASN A 49 -73.92 74.66 4.13
N ASN A 50 -74.75 73.95 3.37
CA ASN A 50 -74.34 72.71 2.67
C ASN A 50 -73.02 72.91 1.91
N ASP A 51 -72.70 74.15 1.55
CA ASP A 51 -71.43 74.58 0.99
C ASP A 51 -70.20 74.30 1.87
N ASP A 52 -70.30 74.42 3.20
CA ASP A 52 -69.21 74.12 4.14
C ASP A 52 -68.94 72.62 4.26
N ILE A 53 -69.99 71.79 4.21
CA ILE A 53 -69.88 70.32 4.16
C ILE A 53 -69.23 69.91 2.84
N ASN A 54 -69.74 70.43 1.71
CA ASN A 54 -69.18 70.21 0.39
C ASN A 54 -67.71 70.68 0.27
N ALA A 55 -67.35 71.76 0.97
CA ALA A 55 -65.97 72.25 1.01
C ALA A 55 -65.05 71.28 1.76
N LYS A 56 -65.48 70.76 2.91
CA LYS A 56 -64.75 69.74 3.67
C LYS A 56 -64.63 68.42 2.92
N GLU A 57 -65.68 67.98 2.23
CA GLU A 57 -65.63 66.76 1.40
C GLU A 57 -64.62 66.90 0.26
N LYS A 58 -64.56 68.06 -0.39
CA LYS A 58 -63.54 68.36 -1.41
C LYS A 58 -62.14 68.36 -0.82
N GLU A 59 -61.95 68.96 0.35
CA GLU A 59 -60.66 68.97 1.05
C GLU A 59 -60.21 67.55 1.41
N ILE A 60 -61.10 66.71 1.96
CA ILE A 60 -60.83 65.31 2.26
C ILE A 60 -60.47 64.54 0.99
N THR A 61 -61.21 64.75 -0.11
CA THR A 61 -60.95 64.09 -1.39
C THR A 61 -59.57 64.47 -1.96
N LEU A 62 -59.19 65.74 -1.85
CA LEU A 62 -57.86 66.22 -2.23
C LEU A 62 -56.76 65.60 -1.35
N ASN A 63 -56.97 65.57 -0.04
CA ASN A 63 -56.03 64.95 0.91
C ASN A 63 -55.85 63.45 0.63
N ILE A 64 -56.94 62.72 0.36
CA ILE A 64 -56.89 61.30 -0.03
C ILE A 64 -56.09 61.14 -1.33
N SER A 65 -56.39 61.97 -2.34
CA SER A 65 -55.64 61.94 -3.61
C SER A 65 -54.16 62.20 -3.43
N ASP A 66 -53.78 63.12 -2.53
CA ASP A 66 -52.39 63.43 -2.26
C ASP A 66 -51.69 62.30 -1.47
N ILE A 67 -52.40 61.65 -0.55
CA ILE A 67 -51.90 60.44 0.15
C ILE A 67 -51.67 59.30 -0.85
N GLU A 68 -52.59 59.06 -1.79
CA GLU A 68 -52.46 58.03 -2.82
C GLU A 68 -51.24 58.27 -3.73
N LYS A 69 -50.99 59.54 -4.10
CA LYS A 69 -49.79 59.92 -4.86
C LYS A 69 -48.53 59.65 -4.05
N GLN A 70 -48.49 60.06 -2.78
CA GLN A 70 -47.35 59.82 -1.89
C GLN A 70 -47.08 58.32 -1.74
N PHE A 71 -48.12 57.52 -1.52
CA PHE A 71 -48.02 56.07 -1.44
C PHE A 71 -47.44 55.46 -2.72
N THR A 72 -47.88 55.93 -3.89
CA THR A 72 -47.38 55.46 -5.18
C THR A 72 -45.89 55.78 -5.36
N ILE A 73 -45.46 56.98 -4.97
CA ILE A 73 -44.04 57.39 -5.01
C ILE A 73 -43.21 56.49 -4.10
N VAL A 74 -43.64 56.29 -2.85
CA VAL A 74 -42.92 55.44 -1.87
C VAL A 74 -42.83 54.00 -2.38
N LYS A 75 -43.91 53.46 -2.96
CA LYS A 75 -43.92 52.13 -3.56
C LYS A 75 -42.91 52.00 -4.70
N GLN A 76 -42.82 53.01 -5.58
CA GLN A 76 -41.83 53.02 -6.65
C GLN A 76 -40.40 53.10 -6.08
N MET A 77 -40.15 53.98 -5.11
CA MET A 77 -38.84 54.11 -4.46
C MET A 77 -38.40 52.78 -3.81
N PHE A 78 -39.31 52.09 -3.12
CA PHE A 78 -39.03 50.77 -2.54
C PHE A 78 -38.65 49.73 -3.61
N VAL A 79 -39.35 49.70 -4.75
CA VAL A 79 -39.01 48.79 -5.85
C VAL A 79 -37.64 49.13 -6.43
N TYR A 80 -37.32 50.40 -6.62
CA TYR A 80 -36.00 50.83 -7.08
C TYR A 80 -34.89 50.44 -6.11
N GLU A 81 -35.09 50.67 -4.81
CA GLU A 81 -34.14 50.28 -3.76
C GLU A 81 -33.92 48.76 -3.75
N LYS A 82 -35.00 47.97 -3.85
CA LYS A 82 -34.87 46.51 -3.87
C LYS A 82 -34.14 45.99 -5.11
N ASN A 83 -34.41 46.56 -6.28
CA ASN A 83 -33.68 46.22 -7.49
C ASN A 83 -32.21 46.61 -7.35
N TYR A 84 -31.91 47.80 -6.83
CA TYR A 84 -30.54 48.25 -6.58
C TYR A 84 -29.78 47.34 -5.61
N ASP A 85 -30.42 46.90 -4.52
CA ASP A 85 -29.84 45.95 -3.56
C ASP A 85 -29.51 44.59 -4.21
N ILE A 86 -30.37 44.13 -5.12
CA ILE A 86 -30.19 42.88 -5.86
C ILE A 86 -29.05 43.04 -6.86
N ASP A 87 -29.08 44.10 -7.66
CA ASP A 87 -28.06 44.39 -8.68
C ASP A 87 -26.69 44.57 -8.03
N SER A 88 -26.61 45.29 -6.90
CA SER A 88 -25.38 45.45 -6.12
C SER A 88 -24.84 44.12 -5.59
N ARG A 89 -25.70 43.23 -5.09
CA ARG A 89 -25.29 41.89 -4.66
C ARG A 89 -24.84 41.03 -5.84
N ALA A 90 -25.54 41.07 -6.96
CA ALA A 90 -25.16 40.36 -8.18
C ALA A 90 -23.79 40.84 -8.69
N ASP A 91 -23.54 42.14 -8.66
CA ASP A 91 -22.27 42.77 -8.99
C ASP A 91 -21.13 42.30 -8.08
N GLN A 92 -21.38 42.23 -6.76
CA GLN A 92 -20.40 41.73 -5.79
C GLN A 92 -20.07 40.26 -6.02
N ILE A 93 -21.06 39.44 -6.36
CA ILE A 93 -20.86 38.03 -6.70
C ILE A 93 -20.02 37.92 -7.98
N PHE A 94 -20.35 38.70 -9.01
CA PHE A 94 -19.62 38.69 -10.27
C PHE A 94 -18.17 39.17 -10.11
N LYS A 95 -17.93 40.11 -9.21
CA LYS A 95 -16.58 40.59 -8.83
C LYS A 95 -15.87 39.69 -7.81
N GLU A 96 -16.48 38.56 -7.41
CA GLU A 96 -15.95 37.62 -6.42
C GLU A 96 -15.64 38.23 -5.04
N ILE A 97 -16.30 39.33 -4.70
CA ILE A 97 -16.13 40.05 -3.42
C ILE A 97 -17.33 39.91 -2.49
N ALA A 98 -18.36 39.17 -2.91
CA ALA A 98 -19.55 38.93 -2.09
C ALA A 98 -19.18 38.26 -0.76
N PRO A 99 -19.42 38.92 0.39
CA PRO A 99 -18.86 38.52 1.68
C PRO A 99 -19.38 37.17 2.17
N GLU A 100 -20.62 36.84 1.80
CA GLU A 100 -21.28 35.57 2.11
C GLU A 100 -20.59 34.34 1.50
N TYR A 101 -19.82 34.50 0.41
CA TYR A 101 -19.12 33.40 -0.26
C TYR A 101 -17.62 33.34 0.05
N LEU A 102 -17.02 34.42 0.56
CA LEU A 102 -15.57 34.48 0.83
C LEU A 102 -15.13 33.46 1.89
N GLN A 103 -15.87 33.33 2.99
CA GLN A 103 -15.55 32.37 4.04
C GLN A 103 -15.67 30.91 3.53
N PRO A 104 -16.80 30.49 2.93
CA PRO A 104 -16.91 29.14 2.34
C PRO A 104 -15.82 28.85 1.29
N LEU A 105 -15.45 29.83 0.47
CA LEU A 105 -14.39 29.68 -0.52
C LEU A 105 -13.02 29.43 0.13
N LYS A 106 -12.71 30.16 1.21
CA LYS A 106 -11.49 29.95 1.99
C LYS A 106 -11.45 28.56 2.62
N GLU A 107 -12.54 28.13 3.25
CA GLU A 107 -12.67 26.81 3.85
C GLU A 107 -12.47 25.69 2.81
N LEU A 108 -13.06 25.84 1.62
CA LEU A 108 -12.89 24.90 0.51
C LEU A 108 -11.45 24.84 0.01
N SER A 109 -10.79 26.00 -0.10
CA SER A 109 -9.37 26.10 -0.44
C SER A 109 -8.49 25.39 0.60
N ASP A 110 -8.78 25.57 1.88
CA ASP A 110 -8.06 24.90 2.97
C ASP A 110 -8.25 23.38 2.93
N ILE A 111 -9.47 22.90 2.66
CA ILE A 111 -9.76 21.47 2.49
C ILE A 111 -8.98 20.90 1.30
N LYS A 112 -8.97 21.62 0.16
CA LYS A 112 -8.20 21.22 -1.03
C LYS A 112 -6.71 21.11 -0.69
N MET A 113 -6.14 22.11 -0.01
CA MET A 113 -4.72 22.11 0.36
C MET A 113 -4.39 20.94 1.30
N LYS A 114 -5.23 20.69 2.30
CA LYS A 114 -5.07 19.54 3.22
C LYS A 114 -5.12 18.21 2.47
N ARG A 115 -6.06 18.04 1.54
CA ARG A 115 -6.16 16.82 0.71
C ARG A 115 -4.91 16.58 -0.13
N ILE A 116 -4.37 17.62 -0.77
CA ILE A 116 -3.14 17.53 -1.56
C ILE A 116 -1.96 17.12 -0.66
N LYS A 117 -1.75 17.82 0.47
CA LYS A 117 -0.69 17.51 1.42
C LYS A 117 -0.75 16.07 1.93
N THR A 118 -1.95 15.60 2.29
CA THR A 118 -2.15 14.21 2.74
C THR A 118 -1.86 13.22 1.62
N ALA A 119 -2.28 13.49 0.38
CA ALA A 119 -2.00 12.62 -0.76
C ALA A 119 -0.50 12.52 -1.06
N GLU A 120 0.23 13.64 -1.00
CA GLU A 120 1.69 13.67 -1.14
C GLU A 120 2.37 12.84 -0.05
N LEU A 121 1.94 13.02 1.21
CA LEU A 121 2.47 12.27 2.33
C LEU A 121 2.26 10.75 2.15
N ILE A 122 1.05 10.33 1.76
CA ILE A 122 0.74 8.92 1.49
C ILE A 122 1.60 8.37 0.36
N LYS A 123 1.77 9.13 -0.73
CA LYS A 123 2.65 8.73 -1.84
C LYS A 123 4.08 8.51 -1.37
N ASN A 124 4.62 9.44 -0.59
CA ASN A 124 5.99 9.36 -0.08
C ASN A 124 6.17 8.17 0.85
N TYR A 125 5.23 7.93 1.79
CA TYR A 125 5.28 6.76 2.67
C TYR A 125 5.21 5.44 1.90
N ARG A 126 4.36 5.34 0.86
CA ARG A 126 4.27 4.15 0.03
C ARG A 126 5.56 3.91 -0.75
N MET A 127 6.18 4.96 -1.28
CA MET A 127 7.44 4.86 -2.01
C MET A 127 8.58 4.41 -1.08
N GLU A 128 8.68 5.03 0.09
CA GLU A 128 9.71 4.70 1.09
C GLU A 128 9.54 3.28 1.62
N ASN A 129 8.30 2.87 1.89
CA ASN A 129 8.00 1.52 2.33
C ASN A 129 8.35 0.47 1.25
N LEU A 130 8.04 0.75 -0.02
CA LEU A 130 8.42 -0.14 -1.13
C LEU A 130 9.95 -0.26 -1.24
N LYS A 131 10.68 0.85 -1.09
CA LYS A 131 12.14 0.85 -1.08
C LYS A 131 12.70 0.00 0.07
N GLN A 132 12.15 0.16 1.27
CA GLN A 132 12.55 -0.63 2.44
C GLN A 132 12.29 -2.13 2.25
N PHE A 133 11.13 -2.49 1.69
CA PHE A 133 10.84 -3.89 1.34
C PHE A 133 11.84 -4.44 0.33
N TYR A 134 12.13 -3.67 -0.72
CA TYR A 134 13.10 -4.07 -1.73
C TYR A 134 14.51 -4.27 -1.15
N GLU A 135 14.99 -3.33 -0.32
CA GLU A 135 16.30 -3.43 0.32
C GLU A 135 16.38 -4.59 1.31
N ALA A 136 15.30 -4.81 2.09
CA ALA A 136 15.21 -5.92 3.01
C ALA A 136 15.23 -7.27 2.29
N GLU A 137 14.46 -7.41 1.19
CA GLU A 137 14.42 -8.63 0.38
C GLU A 137 15.79 -8.92 -0.24
N LEU A 138 16.43 -7.90 -0.83
CA LEU A 138 17.75 -8.03 -1.44
C LEU A 138 18.81 -8.46 -0.40
N SER A 139 18.75 -7.90 0.81
CA SER A 139 19.63 -8.33 1.90
C SER A 139 19.32 -9.75 2.36
N ALA A 140 18.04 -10.13 2.46
CA ALA A 140 17.62 -11.46 2.90
C ALA A 140 18.06 -12.54 1.89
N GLU A 141 17.83 -12.32 0.60
CA GLU A 141 18.27 -13.22 -0.47
C GLU A 141 19.80 -13.36 -0.49
N HIS A 142 20.52 -12.24 -0.36
CA HIS A 142 21.97 -12.26 -0.34
C HIS A 142 22.51 -13.08 0.83
N GLN A 143 21.98 -12.87 2.03
CA GLN A 143 22.37 -13.64 3.21
C GLN A 143 21.98 -15.11 3.08
N ASN A 144 20.79 -15.41 2.55
CA ASN A 144 20.36 -16.79 2.30
C ASN A 144 21.33 -17.51 1.35
N TYR A 145 21.73 -16.86 0.26
CA TYR A 145 22.71 -17.39 -0.68
C TYR A 145 24.06 -17.68 -0.01
N LEU A 146 24.58 -16.75 0.80
CA LEU A 146 25.85 -16.96 1.51
C LEU A 146 25.76 -18.15 2.47
N ASN A 147 24.66 -18.23 3.23
CA ASN A 147 24.43 -19.31 4.19
C ASN A 147 24.30 -20.67 3.49
N GLU A 148 23.55 -20.76 2.39
CA GLU A 148 23.41 -22.00 1.62
C GLU A 148 24.75 -22.47 1.04
N LYS A 149 25.54 -21.52 0.51
CA LYS A 149 26.88 -21.80 -0.01
C LYS A 149 27.81 -22.35 1.08
N GLU A 150 27.79 -21.73 2.27
CA GLU A 150 28.60 -22.17 3.41
C GLU A 150 28.14 -23.55 3.90
N LEU A 151 26.83 -23.74 4.08
CA LEU A 151 26.25 -25.02 4.50
C LEU A 151 26.60 -26.16 3.52
N LEU A 152 26.60 -25.89 2.22
CA LEU A 152 26.99 -26.85 1.21
C LEU A 152 28.48 -27.19 1.31
N ALA A 153 29.34 -26.18 1.48
CA ALA A 153 30.78 -26.37 1.65
C ALA A 153 31.07 -27.24 2.89
N ASP A 154 30.44 -26.97 4.03
CA ASP A 154 30.56 -27.76 5.24
C ASP A 154 30.03 -29.19 5.08
N THR A 155 28.93 -29.34 4.33
CA THR A 155 28.38 -30.67 4.02
C THR A 155 29.36 -31.50 3.18
N ILE A 156 29.99 -30.89 2.17
CA ILE A 156 31.00 -31.56 1.35
C ILE A 156 32.23 -31.90 2.20
N ARG A 157 32.70 -30.95 3.00
CA ARG A 157 33.85 -31.13 3.90
C ARG A 157 33.62 -32.31 4.84
N ARG A 158 32.47 -32.36 5.51
CA ARG A 158 32.08 -33.45 6.40
C ARG A 158 32.04 -34.80 5.68
N LYS A 159 31.48 -34.86 4.46
CA LYS A 159 31.49 -36.10 3.66
C LYS A 159 32.90 -36.58 3.33
N ILE A 160 33.81 -35.67 3.02
CA ILE A 160 35.22 -36.01 2.75
C ILE A 160 35.90 -36.52 4.02
N GLU A 161 35.71 -35.84 5.15
CA GLU A 161 36.28 -36.25 6.45
C GLU A 161 35.74 -37.62 6.91
N GLU A 162 34.45 -37.87 6.73
CA GLU A 162 33.82 -39.17 6.98
C GLU A 162 34.43 -40.24 6.07
N LYS A 163 34.61 -39.95 4.77
CA LYS A 163 35.23 -40.91 3.84
C LYS A 163 36.69 -41.21 4.18
N ILE A 164 37.46 -40.20 4.60
CA ILE A 164 38.83 -40.40 5.09
C ILE A 164 38.82 -41.30 6.33
N ARG A 165 37.89 -41.09 7.26
CA ARG A 165 37.76 -41.91 8.47
C ARG A 165 37.44 -43.36 8.12
N GLU A 166 36.44 -43.60 7.28
CA GLU A 166 36.09 -44.94 6.79
C GLU A 166 37.30 -45.66 6.18
N LEU A 167 38.03 -44.99 5.28
CA LEU A 167 39.21 -45.58 4.64
C LEU A 167 40.33 -45.88 5.63
N ASN A 168 40.54 -45.01 6.63
CA ASN A 168 41.52 -45.26 7.68
C ASN A 168 41.12 -46.45 8.57
N GLU A 169 39.83 -46.58 8.90
CA GLU A 169 39.32 -47.73 9.64
C GLU A 169 39.44 -49.03 8.82
N GLU A 170 39.13 -49.00 7.51
CA GLU A 170 39.34 -50.13 6.60
C GLU A 170 40.82 -50.52 6.49
N ARG A 171 41.73 -49.55 6.37
CA ARG A 171 43.18 -49.80 6.38
C ARG A 171 43.62 -50.42 7.70
N TYR A 172 43.18 -49.88 8.83
CA TYR A 172 43.51 -50.45 10.15
C TYR A 172 43.01 -51.89 10.28
N LYS A 173 41.77 -52.18 9.83
CA LYS A 173 41.22 -53.54 9.80
C LYS A 173 42.09 -54.48 8.95
N ALA A 174 42.43 -54.07 7.73
CA ALA A 174 43.28 -54.87 6.84
C ALA A 174 44.67 -55.12 7.44
N ASP A 175 45.29 -54.11 8.07
CA ASP A 175 46.59 -54.22 8.73
C ASP A 175 46.52 -55.17 9.94
N THR A 176 45.44 -55.11 10.74
CA THR A 176 45.23 -56.05 11.85
C THR A 176 45.00 -57.49 11.37
N GLU A 177 44.18 -57.68 10.34
CA GLU A 177 43.90 -59.00 9.76
C GLU A 177 45.18 -59.61 9.15
N PHE A 178 46.04 -58.80 8.51
CA PHE A 178 47.31 -59.27 7.95
C PHE A 178 48.35 -59.61 9.04
N ALA A 179 48.37 -58.88 10.16
CA ALA A 179 49.21 -59.19 11.30
C ALA A 179 48.80 -60.47 12.04
N GLU A 180 47.52 -60.84 11.97
CA GLU A 180 46.98 -62.08 12.56
C GLU A 180 47.15 -63.31 11.67
N ILE A 181 47.49 -63.14 10.38
CA ILE A 181 47.94 -64.25 9.54
C ILE A 181 49.37 -64.61 10.00
N PRO A 182 49.62 -65.79 10.59
CA PRO A 182 50.98 -66.20 10.86
C PRO A 182 51.66 -66.33 9.50
N CYS A 183 52.57 -65.40 9.21
CA CYS A 183 53.64 -65.66 8.27
C CYS A 183 54.30 -66.94 8.78
N LYS A 184 53.95 -68.08 8.16
CA LYS A 184 54.77 -69.28 8.23
C LYS A 184 56.07 -68.88 7.58
N ASN A 185 56.95 -68.31 8.40
CA ASN A 185 58.38 -68.26 8.18
C ASN A 185 58.81 -69.73 8.07
N SER A 186 58.70 -70.31 6.87
CA SER A 186 59.61 -71.38 6.48
C SER A 186 60.95 -70.73 6.19
N PHE A 187 61.61 -70.26 7.24
CA PHE A 187 63.05 -70.05 7.25
C PHE A 187 63.62 -71.10 8.20
N VAL A 188 63.82 -72.29 7.65
CA VAL A 188 64.78 -73.26 8.18
C VAL A 188 65.71 -73.56 7.03
N ASP A 189 66.98 -73.29 7.29
CA ASP A 189 68.13 -73.50 6.42
C ASP A 189 68.15 -74.91 5.84
N ASP A 190 68.28 -75.00 4.51
CA ASP A 190 68.79 -76.19 3.83
C ASP A 190 69.78 -75.71 2.76
N PHE A 191 71.00 -75.42 3.23
CA PHE A 191 72.16 -75.38 2.35
C PHE A 191 72.36 -76.79 1.76
N ASP A 192 72.56 -76.84 0.45
CA ASP A 192 72.83 -78.01 -0.38
C ASP A 192 71.64 -78.90 -0.80
N ARG A 193 70.97 -78.48 -1.88
CA ARG A 193 70.95 -79.28 -3.13
C ARG A 193 70.41 -78.54 -4.37
N LYS A 194 71.32 -78.34 -5.33
CA LYS A 194 71.12 -78.32 -6.79
C LYS A 194 70.17 -77.27 -7.40
N ARG A 195 70.81 -76.31 -8.10
CA ARG A 195 70.25 -75.48 -9.18
C ARG A 195 69.17 -76.21 -9.98
N LYS A 196 67.97 -75.64 -10.01
CA LYS A 196 66.97 -75.90 -11.05
C LYS A 196 66.28 -74.58 -11.43
N SER A 197 66.74 -74.01 -12.54
CA SER A 197 66.16 -72.85 -13.21
C SER A 197 64.84 -73.25 -13.85
N PHE A 198 63.72 -72.65 -13.45
CA PHE A 198 62.46 -72.74 -14.20
C PHE A 198 61.66 -71.42 -14.08
N TYR A 199 61.74 -70.65 -15.17
CA TYR A 199 60.75 -69.79 -15.83
C TYR A 199 59.88 -68.78 -15.03
N ALA A 200 59.80 -67.60 -15.64
CA ALA A 200 59.04 -66.42 -15.24
C ALA A 200 57.51 -66.61 -15.29
N SER A 201 56.83 -65.76 -14.50
CA SER A 201 55.43 -65.33 -14.59
C SER A 201 54.31 -66.34 -14.33
N SER A 202 53.95 -66.51 -13.05
CA SER A 202 52.72 -67.16 -12.62
C SER A 202 51.59 -66.14 -12.40
N ILE A 203 50.91 -65.73 -13.48
CA ILE A 203 49.59 -65.09 -13.40
C ILE A 203 48.51 -65.96 -14.08
N VAL A 204 48.88 -67.01 -14.82
CA VAL A 204 47.97 -67.74 -15.71
C VAL A 204 47.58 -69.12 -15.18
N HIS A 205 47.07 -69.19 -13.95
CA HIS A 205 46.41 -70.40 -13.46
C HIS A 205 45.12 -70.00 -12.75
N GLY A 206 44.09 -69.67 -13.54
CA GLY A 206 42.76 -69.34 -13.01
C GLY A 206 41.74 -68.82 -14.02
N LEU A 207 42.15 -68.46 -15.23
CA LEU A 207 41.25 -67.94 -16.28
C LEU A 207 41.09 -68.97 -17.40
N ASN A 208 39.87 -69.14 -17.90
CA ASN A 208 39.58 -70.03 -19.02
C ASN A 208 40.11 -69.43 -20.33
N ASP A 209 40.64 -70.25 -21.24
CA ASP A 209 41.23 -69.81 -22.53
C ASP A 209 40.20 -69.08 -23.43
N GLU A 210 38.92 -69.26 -23.15
CA GLU A 210 37.81 -68.60 -23.83
C GLU A 210 37.59 -67.17 -23.31
N GLU A 211 37.67 -66.97 -21.99
CA GLU A 211 37.55 -65.65 -21.34
C GLU A 211 38.72 -64.75 -21.73
N ILE A 212 39.95 -65.29 -21.71
CA ILE A 212 41.16 -64.57 -22.13
C ILE A 212 41.03 -64.09 -23.58
N ARG A 213 40.50 -64.94 -24.48
CA ARG A 213 40.29 -64.55 -25.88
C ARG A 213 39.25 -63.47 -26.04
N ASN A 214 38.15 -63.54 -25.29
CA ASN A 214 37.09 -62.54 -25.33
C ASN A 214 37.60 -61.18 -24.85
N ASP A 215 38.36 -61.14 -23.75
CA ASP A 215 38.94 -59.91 -23.21
C ASP A 215 39.98 -59.30 -24.15
N VAL A 216 40.84 -60.13 -24.77
CA VAL A 216 41.82 -59.65 -25.76
C VAL A 216 41.11 -59.05 -26.98
N ASN A 217 40.02 -59.66 -27.45
CA ASN A 217 39.22 -59.12 -28.55
C ASN A 217 38.52 -57.81 -28.17
N PHE A 218 37.98 -57.74 -26.95
CA PHE A 218 37.35 -56.53 -26.42
C PHE A 218 38.34 -55.37 -26.31
N ILE A 219 39.55 -55.63 -25.79
CA ILE A 219 40.62 -54.63 -25.71
C ILE A 219 41.00 -54.12 -27.12
N ARG A 220 41.15 -55.02 -28.11
CA ARG A 220 41.41 -54.62 -29.51
C ARG A 220 40.30 -53.75 -30.08
N TYR A 221 39.04 -54.09 -29.80
CA TYR A 221 37.89 -53.29 -30.23
C TYR A 221 37.92 -51.88 -29.62
N CYS A 222 38.13 -51.76 -28.30
CA CYS A 222 38.21 -50.46 -27.62
C CYS A 222 39.38 -49.59 -28.12
N LEU A 223 40.54 -50.20 -28.39
CA LEU A 223 41.70 -49.47 -28.92
C LEU A 223 41.46 -48.99 -30.37
N SER A 224 40.74 -49.77 -31.19
CA SER A 224 40.32 -49.33 -32.52
C SER A 224 39.43 -48.08 -32.49
N GLN A 225 38.59 -47.92 -31.45
CA GLN A 225 37.68 -46.78 -31.33
C GLN A 225 38.37 -45.51 -30.80
N LYS A 226 39.43 -45.64 -29.98
CA LYS A 226 40.17 -44.50 -29.42
C LYS A 226 41.00 -43.71 -30.43
N ASN A 227 41.24 -44.24 -31.62
CA ASN A 227 41.93 -43.52 -32.70
C ASN A 227 41.03 -42.54 -33.48
N ASN A 228 39.73 -42.43 -33.15
CA ASN A 228 38.78 -41.59 -33.90
C ASN A 228 38.05 -40.53 -33.06
N LEU A 229 38.47 -40.21 -31.82
CA LEU A 229 37.68 -39.32 -30.96
C LEU A 229 38.50 -38.28 -30.18
N PHE A 230 39.13 -37.36 -30.93
CA PHE A 230 39.48 -36.02 -30.44
C PHE A 230 38.80 -34.96 -31.32
N HIS A 231 37.63 -34.47 -30.90
CA HIS A 231 37.20 -33.11 -31.23
C HIS A 231 36.42 -32.53 -30.05
N PHE A 232 37.00 -31.52 -29.42
CA PHE A 232 36.45 -30.75 -28.32
C PHE A 232 35.86 -29.46 -28.91
N ASP A 233 34.54 -29.28 -28.82
CA ASP A 233 33.90 -27.99 -29.06
C ASP A 233 33.42 -27.40 -27.73
N HIS A 234 34.09 -26.32 -27.30
CA HIS A 234 33.60 -25.41 -26.26
C HIS A 234 32.77 -24.30 -26.91
N PRO A 235 31.49 -24.09 -26.55
CA PRO A 235 30.77 -22.90 -26.95
C PRO A 235 31.10 -21.74 -26.00
N SER A 236 31.66 -20.69 -26.60
CA SER A 236 32.01 -19.40 -26.03
C SER A 236 30.83 -18.62 -25.45
N ASN A 237 31.05 -18.05 -24.26
CA ASN A 237 30.29 -16.95 -23.66
C ASN A 237 30.11 -15.77 -24.62
N SER A 238 28.86 -15.34 -24.85
CA SER A 238 28.54 -13.93 -25.04
C SER A 238 27.05 -13.64 -24.75
N PHE A 239 26.76 -13.08 -23.57
CA PHE A 239 25.48 -12.41 -23.31
C PHE A 239 25.80 -10.93 -23.07
N LYS A 240 25.42 -10.10 -24.03
CA LYS A 240 25.55 -8.65 -24.00
C LYS A 240 24.42 -8.07 -23.15
N PHE A 241 24.76 -7.29 -22.12
CA PHE A 241 23.81 -6.41 -21.44
C PHE A 241 23.52 -5.21 -22.35
N ALA A 242 22.24 -5.02 -22.68
CA ALA A 242 21.75 -3.78 -23.28
C ALA A 242 21.45 -2.78 -22.15
N ASN A 243 22.13 -1.63 -22.16
CA ASN A 243 21.75 -0.47 -21.34
C ASN A 243 20.50 0.18 -21.93
N PRO A 244 19.47 0.50 -21.14
CA PRO A 244 18.49 1.49 -21.54
C PRO A 244 18.97 2.88 -21.13
N SER A 245 19.18 3.74 -22.12
CA SER A 245 19.18 5.19 -21.93
C SER A 245 17.76 5.65 -21.60
N TYR A 246 17.57 6.34 -20.48
CA TYR A 246 16.75 7.54 -20.31
C TYR A 246 17.05 8.18 -18.96
#